data_AF-A0A5C0F200-F1
#
_entry.id   AF-A0A5C0F200-F1
#
_cell.length_a   1.000
_cell.length_b   1.000
_cell.length_c   1.000
_cell.angle_alpha   90.00
_cell.angle_beta   90.00
_cell.angle_gamma   90.00
#
_symmetry.space_group_name_H-M   'P 1'
#
loop_
_entity.id
_entity.type
_entity.pdbx_description
1 polymer ?
#
loop_
_entity_poly.entity_id
_entity_poly.type
_entity_poly.pdbx_seq_one_letter_code
_entity_poly.pdbx_strand_id
1 'polypeptide(L)'
;EVYFPRNNAVKWKPHCSTCDVCNSSRIWGKRKGAMHQNPLIKKRKHNVEHVNKNKNGKISPLWKKNRTLSQIKNNCKHFHLDSNLLVVDFPSDFMKSVTCQVCEHILYDPVQTSCKHLFCRICILKYFKIMGCYCPSCRHTCFPTDLAPPVKSFLNILNSLVLKCTVTGCDEEILLGKYSQHISKHKEIKGKDAYAHI
;
A
#
# COMPACT_ATOMS: atom_id res chain seq x y z
N GLU A 1 -10.61 -26.58 -40.78
CA GLU A 1 -10.75 -25.12 -40.61
C GLU A 1 -11.95 -24.84 -39.73
N VAL A 2 -11.77 -24.11 -38.62
CA VAL A 2 -12.89 -23.73 -37.74
C VAL A 2 -13.05 -22.23 -37.84
N TYR A 3 -14.15 -21.82 -38.48
CA TYR A 3 -14.53 -20.44 -38.73
C TYR A 3 -15.02 -19.80 -37.43
N PHE A 4 -14.38 -18.70 -37.00
CA PHE A 4 -14.84 -17.87 -35.88
C PHE A 4 -15.32 -16.52 -36.42
N PRO A 5 -16.65 -16.27 -36.52
CA PRO A 5 -17.14 -14.95 -36.87
C PRO A 5 -16.91 -13.98 -35.69
N ARG A 6 -16.16 -12.92 -35.97
CA ARG A 6 -15.85 -11.81 -35.08
C ARG A 6 -16.97 -10.76 -35.17
N ASN A 7 -17.26 -10.12 -34.04
CA ASN A 7 -18.17 -8.98 -33.83
C ASN A 7 -19.67 -9.31 -33.71
N ASN A 8 -20.10 -9.59 -32.47
CA ASN A 8 -21.37 -9.09 -31.93
C ASN A 8 -21.16 -8.84 -30.43
N ALA A 9 -21.41 -7.62 -29.96
CA ALA A 9 -21.40 -7.31 -28.54
C ALA A 9 -22.50 -8.14 -27.86
N VAL A 10 -22.10 -9.09 -27.00
CA VAL A 10 -23.06 -9.93 -26.26
C VAL A 10 -23.79 -9.03 -25.27
N LYS A 11 -25.07 -8.76 -25.54
CA LYS A 11 -25.94 -7.99 -24.64
C LYS A 11 -26.14 -8.79 -23.36
N TRP A 12 -25.46 -8.40 -22.29
CA TRP A 12 -25.59 -9.06 -20.99
C TRP A 12 -27.02 -8.91 -20.47
N LYS A 13 -27.67 -10.04 -20.15
CA LYS A 13 -28.93 -10.08 -19.42
C LYS A 13 -28.65 -10.53 -17.98
N PRO A 14 -29.33 -9.96 -16.96
CA PRO A 14 -29.25 -10.48 -15.59
C PRO A 14 -29.68 -11.95 -15.55
N HIS A 15 -29.04 -12.73 -14.69
CA HIS A 15 -29.36 -14.14 -14.53
C HIS A 15 -30.78 -14.33 -13.98
N CYS A 16 -31.46 -15.37 -14.48
CA CYS A 16 -32.73 -15.83 -13.94
C CYS A 16 -32.50 -16.50 -12.57
N SER A 17 -33.50 -16.48 -11.67
CA SER A 17 -33.42 -17.03 -10.31
C SER A 17 -33.23 -18.56 -10.23
N THR A 18 -33.20 -19.24 -11.36
CA THR A 18 -33.03 -20.70 -11.50
C THR A 18 -31.77 -21.04 -12.29
N CYS A 19 -30.60 -20.63 -11.79
CA CYS A 19 -29.30 -20.99 -12.36
C CYS A 19 -28.68 -22.14 -11.53
N ASP A 20 -28.46 -23.30 -12.15
CA ASP A 20 -27.91 -24.48 -11.47
C ASP A 20 -26.44 -24.33 -11.03
N VAL A 21 -25.73 -23.32 -11.55
CA VAL A 21 -24.40 -22.93 -11.04
C VAL A 21 -24.52 -22.16 -9.72
N CYS A 22 -25.54 -21.30 -9.59
CA CYS A 22 -25.79 -20.49 -8.40
C CYS A 22 -26.59 -21.25 -7.32
N ASN A 23 -27.38 -22.26 -7.72
CA ASN A 23 -28.35 -22.95 -6.87
C ASN A 23 -27.85 -24.29 -6.29
N SER A 24 -26.54 -24.55 -6.31
CA SER A 24 -25.95 -25.72 -5.64
C SER A 24 -25.93 -25.52 -4.11
N SER A 25 -27.06 -25.87 -3.48
CA SER A 25 -27.26 -26.30 -2.10
C SER A 25 -26.22 -25.90 -1.03
N ARG A 26 -26.59 -24.91 -0.19
CA ARG A 26 -26.23 -24.93 1.24
C ARG A 26 -27.50 -24.85 2.08
N ILE A 27 -28.09 -26.00 2.38
CA ILE A 27 -29.16 -26.10 3.37
C ILE A 27 -28.52 -26.03 4.76
N TRP A 28 -28.59 -24.84 5.34
CA TRP A 28 -28.38 -24.54 6.75
C TRP A 28 -29.48 -25.19 7.59
N GLY A 29 -29.16 -26.25 8.33
CA GLY A 29 -30.07 -26.89 9.27
C GLY A 29 -30.41 -25.96 10.44
N LYS A 30 -31.65 -25.47 10.50
CA LYS A 30 -32.21 -24.81 11.68
C LYS A 30 -32.47 -25.85 12.78
N ARG A 31 -32.02 -25.56 14.01
CA ARG A 31 -32.34 -26.29 15.24
C ARG A 31 -33.87 -26.29 15.47
N LYS A 32 -34.49 -27.47 15.59
CA LYS A 32 -35.79 -27.68 16.27
C LYS A 32 -35.52 -28.10 17.71
N GLY A 33 -36.28 -27.53 18.65
CA GLY A 33 -36.18 -27.83 20.08
C GLY A 33 -36.89 -29.13 20.47
N ALA A 34 -36.41 -29.73 21.56
CA ALA A 34 -37.15 -30.66 22.40
C ALA A 34 -36.64 -30.50 23.85
N MET A 35 -37.54 -30.23 24.79
CA MET A 35 -37.30 -30.41 26.22
C MET A 35 -37.40 -31.90 26.56
N HIS A 36 -36.49 -32.43 27.38
CA HIS A 36 -36.84 -33.16 28.61
C HIS A 36 -35.60 -33.69 29.39
N GLN A 37 -35.66 -33.42 30.70
CA GLN A 37 -35.12 -34.13 31.88
C GLN A 37 -33.62 -34.22 32.20
N ASN A 38 -33.31 -33.83 33.45
CA ASN A 38 -32.09 -34.07 34.24
C ASN A 38 -31.82 -35.59 34.42
N PRO A 39 -30.57 -35.98 34.76
CA PRO A 39 -30.29 -36.26 36.18
C PRO A 39 -28.97 -35.69 36.75
N LEU A 40 -29.01 -35.58 38.08
CA LEU A 40 -28.07 -35.03 39.05
C LEU A 40 -26.81 -35.90 39.35
N ILE A 41 -25.83 -35.25 39.99
CA ILE A 41 -24.67 -35.76 40.80
C ILE A 41 -23.37 -35.97 40.00
N LYS A 42 -22.22 -35.32 40.29
CA LYS A 42 -21.51 -35.18 41.57
C LYS A 42 -20.55 -33.96 41.54
N LYS A 43 -20.52 -33.16 42.62
CA LYS A 43 -19.63 -32.00 42.82
C LYS A 43 -18.18 -32.44 43.09
N ARG A 44 -17.21 -31.64 42.63
CA ARG A 44 -15.95 -31.37 43.37
C ARG A 44 -15.65 -29.87 43.28
N LYS A 45 -15.64 -29.20 44.44
CA LYS A 45 -15.23 -27.79 44.60
C LYS A 45 -13.70 -27.68 44.52
N HIS A 46 -13.17 -26.66 43.85
CA HIS A 46 -12.03 -25.90 44.39
C HIS A 46 -11.97 -24.48 43.80
N ASN A 47 -11.83 -23.54 44.74
CA ASN A 47 -11.40 -22.14 44.72
C ASN A 47 -12.04 -21.06 43.81
N VAL A 48 -12.39 -19.96 44.47
CA VAL A 48 -12.66 -18.65 43.88
C VAL A 48 -11.31 -18.00 43.64
N GLU A 49 -10.92 -17.86 42.38
CA GLU A 49 -9.97 -16.81 41.97
C GLU A 49 -10.59 -15.99 40.86
N HIS A 50 -10.84 -14.72 41.19
CA HIS A 50 -11.16 -13.67 40.25
C HIS A 50 -10.01 -13.52 39.24
N VAL A 51 -10.12 -14.18 38.08
CA VAL A 51 -9.24 -13.86 36.94
C VAL A 51 -9.91 -12.77 36.10
N ASN A 52 -9.42 -11.55 36.31
CA ASN A 52 -9.76 -10.37 35.55
C ASN A 52 -9.42 -10.58 34.07
N LYS A 53 -10.43 -10.54 33.18
CA LYS A 53 -10.23 -10.59 31.73
C LYS A 53 -9.62 -9.26 31.26
N ASN A 54 -8.30 -9.21 31.15
CA ASN A 54 -7.60 -8.10 30.49
C ASN A 54 -7.89 -8.08 28.99
N LYS A 55 -8.90 -7.30 28.58
CA LYS A 55 -9.08 -6.84 27.21
C LYS A 55 -8.08 -5.71 26.93
N ASN A 56 -6.87 -6.04 26.51
CA ASN A 56 -5.92 -5.04 25.99
C ASN A 56 -5.52 -5.34 24.54
N GLY A 57 -6.50 -5.26 23.64
CA GLY A 57 -6.22 -4.93 22.25
C GLY A 57 -6.05 -3.42 22.16
N LYS A 58 -4.82 -2.91 22.30
CA LYS A 58 -4.51 -1.48 22.10
C LYS A 58 -4.72 -1.11 20.63
N ILE A 59 -5.95 -0.83 20.22
CA ILE A 59 -6.20 -0.09 18.98
C ILE A 59 -5.68 1.32 19.25
N SER A 60 -4.49 1.64 18.74
CA SER A 60 -3.99 3.01 18.79
C SER A 60 -5.01 3.94 18.12
N PRO A 61 -5.37 5.08 18.74
CA PRO A 61 -6.32 6.02 18.16
C PRO A 61 -5.93 6.43 16.74
N LEU A 62 -6.90 6.54 15.83
CA LEU A 62 -6.70 6.91 14.43
C LEU A 62 -5.85 8.19 14.27
N TRP A 63 -6.00 9.17 15.16
CA TRP A 63 -5.20 10.40 15.16
C TRP A 63 -3.70 10.17 15.44
N LYS A 64 -3.34 9.19 16.28
CA LYS A 64 -1.93 8.82 16.53
C LYS A 64 -1.30 8.18 15.30
N LYS A 65 -2.10 7.46 14.50
CA LYS A 65 -1.66 6.90 13.20
C LYS A 65 -1.39 8.00 12.18
N ASN A 66 -2.27 9.00 12.10
CA ASN A 66 -2.08 10.12 11.19
C ASN A 66 -0.86 10.97 11.58
N ARG A 67 -0.64 11.23 12.87
CA ARG A 67 0.53 11.99 13.38
C ARG A 67 1.88 11.31 13.09
N THR A 68 1.91 9.99 13.14
CA THR A 68 3.14 9.22 12.89
C THR A 68 3.41 9.06 11.40
N LEU A 69 2.37 8.88 10.58
CA LEU A 69 2.49 8.93 9.12
C LEU A 69 2.99 10.31 8.65
N SER A 70 2.45 11.39 9.20
CA SER A 70 2.92 12.74 8.88
C SER A 70 4.37 12.98 9.32
N GLN A 71 4.79 12.41 10.45
CA GLN A 71 6.19 12.42 10.86
C GLN A 71 7.08 11.65 9.86
N ILE A 72 6.65 10.48 9.36
CA ILE A 72 7.40 9.73 8.33
C ILE A 72 7.47 10.55 7.03
N LYS A 73 6.36 11.16 6.61
CA LYS A 73 6.29 12.03 5.43
C LYS A 73 7.28 13.20 5.54
N ASN A 74 7.24 13.92 6.66
CA ASN A 74 8.15 15.04 6.94
C ASN A 74 9.62 14.62 6.96
N ASN A 75 9.92 13.40 7.38
CA ASN A 75 11.30 12.90 7.41
C ASN A 75 11.86 12.55 6.03
N CYS A 76 11.02 12.32 5.02
CA CYS A 76 11.47 11.93 3.68
C CYS A 76 11.32 13.04 2.63
N LYS A 77 10.68 14.17 2.97
CA LYS A 77 10.44 15.30 2.05
C LYS A 77 11.69 15.90 1.40
N HIS A 78 12.86 15.74 2.03
CA HIS A 78 14.14 16.25 1.50
C HIS A 78 14.83 15.27 0.55
N PHE A 79 14.37 14.03 0.49
CA PHE A 79 14.95 12.96 -0.32
C PHE A 79 14.03 12.49 -1.43
N HIS A 80 12.72 12.52 -1.21
CA HIS A 80 11.73 12.07 -2.18
C HIS A 80 11.21 13.23 -3.00
N LEU A 81 10.71 12.91 -4.20
CA LEU A 81 10.09 13.85 -5.12
C LEU A 81 8.57 13.76 -4.98
N ASP A 82 7.91 14.92 -4.97
CA ASP A 82 6.45 15.00 -4.92
C ASP A 82 5.85 14.51 -6.25
N SER A 83 4.70 13.83 -6.19
CA SER A 83 3.93 13.43 -7.36
C SER A 83 3.47 14.60 -8.20
N ASN A 84 3.31 15.78 -7.61
CA ASN A 84 2.89 17.01 -8.29
C ASN A 84 3.93 17.53 -9.30
N LEU A 85 5.13 16.95 -9.32
CA LEU A 85 6.18 17.29 -10.28
C LEU A 85 6.01 16.56 -11.63
N LEU A 86 5.10 15.59 -11.72
CA LEU A 86 4.85 14.86 -12.96
C LEU A 86 4.30 15.79 -14.04
N VAL A 87 4.84 15.67 -15.25
CA VAL A 87 4.38 16.46 -16.41
C VAL A 87 3.03 15.97 -16.92
N VAL A 88 2.78 14.67 -16.80
CA VAL A 88 1.59 14.00 -17.32
C VAL A 88 0.60 13.73 -16.20
N ASP A 89 -0.66 14.10 -16.45
CA ASP A 89 -1.79 13.76 -15.58
C ASP A 89 -2.17 12.29 -15.78
N PHE A 90 -1.72 11.43 -14.86
CA PHE A 90 -2.07 10.01 -14.89
C PHE A 90 -3.35 9.72 -14.12
N PRO A 91 -4.09 8.66 -14.49
CA PRO A 91 -5.22 8.17 -13.70
C PRO A 91 -4.82 7.87 -12.25
N SER A 92 -5.76 8.07 -11.32
CA SER A 92 -5.49 7.93 -9.87
C SER A 92 -4.94 6.55 -9.48
N ASP A 93 -5.37 5.48 -10.16
CA ASP A 93 -4.89 4.13 -9.87
C ASP A 93 -3.45 3.91 -10.36
N PHE A 94 -3.05 4.54 -11.46
CA PHE A 94 -1.64 4.56 -11.88
C PHE A 94 -0.81 5.35 -10.88
N MET A 95 -1.28 6.52 -10.44
CA MET A 95 -0.60 7.35 -9.45
C MET A 95 -0.36 6.60 -8.14
N LYS A 96 -1.35 5.85 -7.64
CA LYS A 96 -1.18 4.99 -6.45
C LYS A 96 -0.13 3.91 -6.64
N SER A 97 0.06 3.41 -7.86
CA SER A 97 1.04 2.35 -8.16
C SER A 97 2.48 2.84 -8.15
N VAL A 98 2.71 4.13 -8.45
CA VAL A 98 4.05 4.75 -8.50
C VAL A 98 4.37 5.62 -7.28
N THR A 99 3.41 5.81 -6.37
CA THR A 99 3.58 6.57 -5.12
C THR A 99 3.65 5.66 -3.90
N CYS A 100 4.41 6.10 -2.90
CA CYS A 100 4.56 5.39 -1.65
C CYS A 100 3.30 5.54 -0.79
N GLN A 101 2.65 4.42 -0.44
CA GLN A 101 1.42 4.43 0.38
C GLN A 101 1.63 4.84 1.86
N VAL A 102 2.83 5.27 2.23
CA VAL A 102 3.16 5.78 3.59
C VAL A 102 3.45 7.29 3.58
N CYS A 103 4.20 7.79 2.58
CA CYS A 103 4.57 9.21 2.51
C CYS A 103 3.94 9.97 1.34
N GLU A 104 3.23 9.29 0.44
CA GLU A 104 2.52 9.84 -0.71
C GLU A 104 3.42 10.49 -1.77
N HIS A 105 4.73 10.49 -1.59
CA HIS A 105 5.69 10.91 -2.60
C HIS A 105 5.91 9.82 -3.66
N ILE A 106 6.53 10.16 -4.78
CA ILE A 106 6.98 9.19 -5.79
C ILE A 106 7.93 8.18 -5.12
N LEU A 107 7.78 6.90 -5.48
CA LEU A 107 8.58 5.83 -4.92
C LEU A 107 10.09 6.07 -5.15
N TYR A 108 10.82 6.19 -4.04
CA TYR A 108 12.27 6.28 -4.01
C TYR A 108 12.83 5.01 -3.35
N ASP A 109 13.73 4.33 -4.04
CA ASP A 109 14.28 3.04 -3.61
C ASP A 109 13.16 2.06 -3.19
N PRO A 110 12.28 1.69 -4.15
CA PRO A 110 11.07 0.95 -3.83
C PRO A 110 11.39 -0.46 -3.34
N VAL A 111 10.57 -0.93 -2.41
CA VAL A 111 10.52 -2.31 -1.94
C VAL A 111 9.09 -2.81 -2.03
N GLN A 112 8.96 -4.08 -2.38
CA GLN A 112 7.71 -4.81 -2.49
C GLN A 112 7.57 -5.75 -1.29
N THR A 113 6.39 -5.70 -0.66
CA THR A 113 6.03 -6.65 0.41
C THR A 113 5.56 -7.99 -0.18
N SER A 114 5.46 -9.02 0.66
CA SER A 114 4.88 -10.32 0.28
C SER A 114 3.46 -10.20 -0.29
N CYS A 115 2.66 -9.27 0.26
CA CYS A 115 1.32 -8.91 -0.23
C CYS A 115 1.32 -7.95 -1.44
N LYS A 116 2.46 -7.79 -2.12
CA LYS A 116 2.63 -7.09 -3.40
C LYS A 116 2.41 -5.57 -3.38
N HIS A 117 2.34 -4.95 -2.20
CA HIS A 117 2.29 -3.49 -2.07
C HIS A 117 3.70 -2.88 -2.10
N LEU A 118 3.78 -1.62 -2.54
CA LEU A 118 5.03 -0.92 -2.78
C LEU A 118 5.22 0.26 -1.84
N PHE A 119 6.44 0.41 -1.33
CA PHE A 119 6.82 1.48 -0.42
C PHE A 119 8.28 1.89 -0.66
N CYS A 120 8.66 3.11 -0.26
CA CYS A 120 10.07 3.46 -0.15
C CYS A 120 10.70 2.68 1.00
N ARG A 121 11.91 2.13 0.82
CA ARG A 121 12.61 1.33 1.85
C ARG A 121 12.66 2.03 3.20
N ILE A 122 13.06 3.31 3.22
CA ILE A 122 13.17 4.08 4.46
C ILE A 122 11.80 4.30 5.14
N CYS A 123 10.72 4.40 4.37
CA CYS A 123 9.38 4.68 4.89
C CYS A 123 8.79 3.46 5.56
N ILE A 124 8.85 2.29 4.90
CA ILE A 124 8.29 1.05 5.47
C ILE A 124 9.08 0.57 6.69
N LEU A 125 10.41 0.72 6.68
CA LEU A 125 11.24 0.37 7.85
C LEU A 125 10.95 1.27 9.06
N LYS A 126 10.75 2.59 8.84
CA LYS A 126 10.31 3.50 9.91
C LYS A 126 8.91 3.16 10.40
N TYR A 127 8.01 2.81 9.48
CA TYR A 127 6.67 2.37 9.83
C TYR A 127 6.70 1.14 10.72
N PHE A 128 7.46 0.10 10.37
CA PHE A 128 7.58 -1.12 11.19
C PHE A 128 8.07 -0.83 12.61
N LYS A 129 9.02 0.10 12.78
CA LYS A 129 9.53 0.50 14.10
C LYS A 129 8.47 1.18 14.98
N ILE A 130 7.60 2.00 14.39
CA ILE A 130 6.63 2.83 15.13
C ILE A 130 5.29 2.10 15.31
N MET A 131 4.85 1.42 14.26
CA MET A 131 3.49 0.88 14.14
C MET A 131 3.43 -0.63 14.28
N GLY A 132 4.53 -1.35 14.02
CA GLY A 132 4.59 -2.81 14.02
C GLY A 132 4.67 -3.42 12.61
N CYS A 133 4.94 -4.72 12.55
CA CYS A 133 5.21 -5.49 11.33
C CYS A 133 3.93 -5.90 10.57
N TYR A 134 3.24 -4.91 9.99
CA TYR A 134 2.11 -5.13 9.08
C TYR A 134 2.15 -4.15 7.91
N CYS A 135 1.59 -4.57 6.78
CA CYS A 135 1.47 -3.75 5.60
C CYS A 135 0.54 -2.55 5.87
N PRO A 136 1.00 -1.30 5.62
CA PRO A 136 0.16 -0.11 5.75
C PRO A 136 -1.11 -0.14 4.89
N SER A 137 -1.06 -0.76 3.70
CA SER A 137 -2.14 -0.74 2.71
C SER A 137 -3.24 -1.77 3.01
N CYS A 138 -2.87 -3.03 3.30
CA CYS A 138 -3.83 -4.12 3.48
C CYS A 138 -3.83 -4.77 4.87
N ARG A 139 -2.94 -4.33 5.78
CA ARG A 139 -2.78 -4.86 7.15
C ARG A 139 -2.38 -6.34 7.24
N HIS A 140 -1.98 -6.95 6.13
CA HIS A 140 -1.35 -8.27 6.13
C HIS A 140 -0.03 -8.23 6.92
N THR A 141 0.30 -9.29 7.63
CA THR A 141 1.57 -9.43 8.35
C THR A 141 2.74 -9.30 7.39
N CYS A 142 3.73 -8.48 7.73
CA CYS A 142 4.88 -8.25 6.87
C CYS A 142 6.09 -7.91 7.74
N PHE A 143 7.14 -8.71 7.62
CA PHE A 143 8.40 -8.50 8.34
C PHE A 143 9.41 -7.76 7.46
N PRO A 144 10.40 -7.07 8.05
CA PRO A 144 11.48 -6.44 7.30
C PRO A 144 12.22 -7.39 6.35
N THR A 145 12.31 -8.67 6.72
CA THR A 145 12.91 -9.75 5.92
C THR A 145 12.11 -10.10 4.67
N ASP A 146 10.82 -9.76 4.63
CA ASP A 146 9.93 -10.07 3.50
C ASP A 146 9.98 -9.00 2.41
N LEU A 147 10.78 -7.95 2.60
CA LEU A 147 10.93 -6.85 1.66
C LEU A 147 11.88 -7.25 0.53
N ALA A 148 11.34 -7.35 -0.67
CA ALA A 148 12.11 -7.64 -1.88
C ALA A 148 12.13 -6.41 -2.82
N PRO A 149 13.14 -6.26 -3.70
CA PRO A 149 13.03 -5.29 -4.79
C PRO A 149 11.84 -5.65 -5.70
N PRO A 150 11.10 -4.66 -6.23
CA PRO A 150 10.07 -4.90 -7.22
C PRO A 150 10.64 -5.49 -8.51
N VAL A 151 9.77 -6.07 -9.33
CA VAL A 151 10.13 -6.58 -10.65
C VAL A 151 10.76 -5.50 -11.53
N LYS A 152 11.74 -5.88 -12.36
CA LYS A 152 12.52 -4.94 -13.18
C LYS A 152 11.68 -4.12 -14.15
N SER A 153 10.64 -4.71 -14.73
CA SER A 153 9.70 -4.01 -15.61
C SER A 153 9.02 -2.83 -14.91
N PHE A 154 8.57 -3.02 -13.67
CA PHE A 154 8.00 -1.94 -12.85
C PHE A 154 9.03 -0.84 -12.61
N LEU A 155 10.28 -1.19 -12.27
CA LEU A 155 11.34 -0.20 -12.07
C LEU A 155 11.64 0.60 -13.34
N ASN A 156 11.58 -0.04 -14.50
CA ASN A 156 11.78 0.63 -15.79
C ASN A 156 10.64 1.64 -16.06
N ILE A 157 9.38 1.26 -15.79
CA ILE A 157 8.23 2.16 -15.91
C ILE A 157 8.39 3.34 -14.95
N LEU A 158 8.69 3.08 -13.68
CA LEU A 158 8.91 4.10 -12.65
C LEU A 158 10.01 5.09 -13.07
N ASN A 159 11.15 4.59 -13.55
CA ASN A 159 12.28 5.43 -13.98
C ASN A 159 12.00 6.22 -15.27
N SER A 160 10.96 5.84 -16.02
CA SER A 160 10.55 6.52 -17.26
C SER A 160 9.53 7.63 -17.03
N LEU A 161 9.08 7.84 -15.78
CA LEU A 161 8.23 8.97 -15.43
C LEU A 161 8.96 10.29 -15.70
N VAL A 162 8.28 11.25 -16.31
CA VAL A 162 8.83 12.57 -16.64
C VAL A 162 8.42 13.58 -15.59
N LEU A 163 9.40 14.31 -15.07
CA LEU A 163 9.26 15.30 -14.00
C LEU A 163 9.74 16.68 -14.45
N LYS A 164 9.06 17.72 -13.99
CA LYS A 164 9.56 19.10 -14.11
C LYS A 164 10.68 19.34 -13.11
N CYS A 165 11.70 20.07 -13.53
CA CYS A 165 12.73 20.54 -12.62
C CYS A 165 12.15 21.51 -11.58
N THR A 166 12.61 21.41 -10.33
CA THR A 166 12.22 22.33 -9.24
C THR A 166 13.12 23.56 -9.12
N VAL A 167 14.15 23.69 -9.95
CA VAL A 167 15.11 24.81 -9.90
C VAL A 167 14.54 26.00 -10.66
N THR A 168 14.45 27.16 -10.01
CA THR A 168 14.00 28.41 -10.62
C THR A 168 14.84 28.77 -11.85
N GLY A 169 14.19 28.99 -12.99
CA GLY A 169 14.86 29.28 -14.26
C GLY A 169 15.28 28.04 -15.06
N CYS A 170 14.88 26.84 -14.64
CA CYS A 170 15.06 25.62 -15.39
C CYS A 170 13.70 25.00 -15.77
N ASP A 171 13.37 25.06 -17.06
CA ASP A 171 12.12 24.51 -17.61
C ASP A 171 12.31 23.12 -18.24
N GLU A 172 13.40 22.42 -17.88
CA GLU A 172 13.66 21.07 -18.39
C GLU A 172 12.70 20.04 -17.80
N GLU A 173 12.28 19.10 -18.66
CA GLU A 173 11.53 17.90 -18.30
C GLU A 173 12.46 16.69 -18.30
N ILE A 174 12.56 16.00 -17.16
CA ILE A 174 13.59 14.99 -16.93
C ILE A 174 12.97 13.68 -16.50
N LEU A 175 13.44 12.57 -17.07
CA LEU A 175 13.10 11.23 -16.61
C LEU A 175 13.54 11.02 -15.15
N LEU A 176 12.70 10.43 -14.32
CA LEU A 176 12.98 10.15 -12.91
C LEU A 176 14.34 9.46 -12.72
N GLY A 177 14.67 8.50 -13.59
CA GLY A 177 15.95 7.78 -13.53
C GLY A 177 17.20 8.66 -13.77
N LYS A 178 17.05 9.83 -14.39
CA LYS A 178 18.12 10.81 -14.66
C LYS A 178 18.03 12.08 -13.81
N TYR A 179 16.99 12.20 -12.98
CA TYR A 179 16.71 13.43 -12.23
C TYR A 179 17.85 13.83 -11.29
N SER A 180 18.49 12.87 -10.61
CA SER A 180 19.62 13.14 -9.71
C SER A 180 20.82 13.74 -10.45
N GLN A 181 21.12 13.24 -11.65
CA GLN A 181 22.23 13.75 -12.48
C GLN A 181 21.96 15.17 -12.96
N HIS A 182 20.71 15.46 -13.37
CA HIS A 182 20.30 16.81 -13.76
C HIS A 182 20.45 17.81 -12.60
N ILE A 183 19.97 17.47 -11.39
CA ILE A 183 20.10 18.36 -10.22
C ILE A 183 21.57 18.61 -9.81
N SER A 184 22.46 17.63 -10.00
CA SER A 184 23.89 17.83 -9.75
C SER A 184 24.51 18.88 -10.67
N LYS A 185 24.11 18.94 -11.95
CA LYS A 185 24.59 19.95 -12.89
C LYS A 185 24.23 21.37 -12.46
N HIS A 186 23.03 21.57 -11.90
CA HIS A 186 22.62 22.87 -11.34
C HIS A 186 23.50 23.31 -10.16
N LYS A 187 23.97 22.37 -9.33
CA LYS A 187 24.86 22.69 -8.21
C LYS A 187 26.25 23.12 -8.69
N GLU A 188 26.75 22.50 -9.75
CA GLU A 188 28.05 22.84 -10.33
C GLU A 188 28.05 24.22 -11.00
N ILE A 189 26.97 24.58 -11.70
CA ILE A 189 26.83 25.89 -12.35
C ILE A 189 26.82 27.00 -11.29
N LYS A 190 25.99 26.86 -10.24
CA LYS A 190 25.98 27.81 -9.11
C LYS A 190 27.33 27.94 -8.40
N GLY A 191 28.11 26.85 -8.33
CA GLY A 191 29.45 26.85 -7.75
C GLY A 191 30.49 27.58 -8.61
N LYS A 192 30.37 27.51 -9.94
CA LYS A 192 31.24 28.24 -10.88
C LYS A 192 30.92 29.73 -10.92
N ASP A 193 29.64 30.10 -10.89
CA ASP A 193 29.21 31.50 -10.84
C ASP A 193 29.65 32.19 -9.54
N ALA A 194 29.73 31.45 -8.42
CA ALA A 194 30.24 31.96 -7.15
C ALA A 194 31.77 32.20 -7.14
N TYR A 195 32.53 31.53 -8.01
CA TYR A 195 33.98 31.67 -8.11
C TYR A 195 34.41 32.63 -9.24
N ALA A 196 33.51 32.99 -10.15
CA ALA A 196 33.77 33.91 -11.26
C ALA A 196 33.66 35.40 -10.87
N HIS A 197 33.36 35.71 -9.60
CA HIS A 197 33.22 37.07 -9.07
C HIS A 197 34.31 37.45 -8.04
N ILE A 198 35.48 36.80 -8.08
CA ILE A 198 36.66 37.18 -7.30
C ILE A 198 37.73 37.73 -8.23
#